data_AF-B6BNV6-F1
#
_entry.id   AF-B6BNV6-F1
#
_cell.length_a   1.000
_cell.length_b   1.000
_cell.length_c   1.000
_cell.angle_alpha   90.00
_cell.angle_beta   90.00
_cell.angle_gamma   90.00
#
_symmetry.space_group_name_H-M   'P 1'
#
loop_
_entity.id
_entity.type
_entity.pdbx_description
1 polymer ?
#
loop_
_entity_poly.entity_id
_entity_poly.type
_entity_poly.pdbx_seq_one_letter_code
_entity_poly.pdbx_strand_id
1 'polypeptide(L)'
;MALIKNHVKQDIEDLQTFSTLEEAVAYFESSENQDNRDYAIEEIAKFDGAGDYLVSCIKRENLDKNSLTKIAAAISNMDPEIAPIEAIMELLKVDNAYVRNLGISILRDFGDAIKYYIVKFLIGDDRDLRIFAINVLGDVDFAESRDMLVELLEDEEDINVAMTAVDYMGEIGEEEDIELLESLKSRFNGEFYVEFAVDGAIKMIKG
;
A
#
# COMPACT_ATOMS: atom_id res chain seq x y z
N MET A 1 16.28 44.06 40.70
CA MET A 1 15.16 43.71 39.80
C MET A 1 15.09 42.20 39.73
N ALA A 2 14.06 41.60 40.32
CA ALA A 2 13.85 40.15 40.29
C ALA A 2 13.11 39.76 39.00
N LEU A 3 13.68 38.82 38.25
CA LEU A 3 13.05 38.21 37.08
C LEU A 3 11.98 37.23 37.57
N ILE A 4 10.71 37.58 37.36
CA ILE A 4 9.58 36.67 37.60
C ILE A 4 9.59 35.66 36.45
N LYS A 5 9.94 34.39 36.75
CA LYS A 5 9.70 33.27 35.85
C LYS A 5 8.20 33.01 35.79
N ASN A 6 7.54 33.52 34.75
CA ASN A 6 6.19 33.08 34.40
C ASN A 6 6.25 31.59 34.07
N HIS A 7 5.80 30.75 35.00
CA HIS A 7 5.38 29.39 34.68
C HIS A 7 4.12 29.52 33.83
N VAL A 8 4.26 29.37 32.52
CA VAL A 8 3.14 29.04 31.65
C VAL A 8 2.67 27.66 32.12
N LYS A 9 1.59 27.60 32.89
CA LYS A 9 0.85 26.36 33.07
C LYS A 9 0.36 25.97 31.68
N GLN A 10 0.91 24.90 31.12
CA GLN A 10 0.19 24.17 30.09
C GLN A 10 -1.07 23.65 30.78
N ASP A 11 -2.21 24.22 30.44
CA ASP A 11 -3.49 23.61 30.78
C ASP A 11 -3.53 22.27 30.05
N ILE A 12 -3.39 21.19 30.79
CA ILE A 12 -3.64 19.84 30.29
C ILE A 12 -5.15 19.80 30.10
N GLU A 13 -5.60 19.99 28.86
CA GLU A 13 -6.99 19.72 28.48
C GLU A 13 -7.27 18.26 28.85
N ASP A 14 -8.26 18.00 29.70
CA ASP A 14 -8.66 16.63 30.05
C ASP A 14 -9.13 15.96 28.75
N LEU A 15 -8.26 15.16 28.15
CA LEU A 15 -8.56 14.43 26.92
C LEU A 15 -9.73 13.48 27.18
N GLN A 16 -10.77 13.58 26.35
CA GLN A 16 -11.95 12.73 26.45
C GLN A 16 -11.56 11.27 26.26
N THR A 17 -12.04 10.38 27.14
CA THR A 17 -11.87 8.94 26.95
C THR A 17 -13.05 8.36 26.19
N PHE A 18 -12.79 7.37 25.36
CA PHE A 18 -13.81 6.66 24.57
C PHE A 18 -13.93 5.22 25.05
N SER A 19 -15.15 4.74 25.23
CA SER A 19 -15.43 3.36 25.63
C SER A 19 -15.73 2.46 24.44
N THR A 20 -16.12 3.04 23.30
CA THR A 20 -16.40 2.31 22.07
C THR A 20 -15.82 2.99 20.83
N LEU A 21 -15.68 2.22 19.75
CA LEU A 21 -15.25 2.74 18.44
C LEU A 21 -16.22 3.82 17.95
N GLU A 22 -17.53 3.63 18.11
CA GLU A 22 -18.55 4.58 17.66
C GLU A 22 -18.43 5.93 18.36
N GLU A 23 -18.08 5.95 19.64
CA GLU A 23 -17.86 7.19 20.39
C GLU A 23 -16.64 7.96 19.85
N ALA A 24 -15.53 7.26 19.62
CA ALA A 24 -14.31 7.87 19.08
C ALA A 24 -14.53 8.38 17.64
N VAL A 25 -15.23 7.60 16.80
CA VAL A 25 -15.62 7.99 15.44
C VAL A 25 -16.54 9.21 15.44
N ALA A 26 -17.56 9.24 16.30
CA ALA A 26 -18.46 10.38 16.39
C ALA A 26 -17.72 11.67 16.81
N TYR A 27 -16.74 11.55 17.69
CA TYR A 27 -15.87 12.67 18.09
C TYR A 27 -14.98 13.12 16.93
N PHE A 28 -14.35 12.20 16.20
CA PHE A 28 -13.58 12.52 14.99
C PHE A 28 -14.41 13.27 13.95
N GLU A 29 -15.59 12.77 13.59
CA GLU A 29 -16.44 13.34 12.53
C GLU A 29 -17.08 14.69 12.93
N SER A 30 -17.28 14.95 14.22
CA SER A 30 -17.84 16.23 14.72
C SER A 30 -16.79 17.29 15.06
N SER A 31 -15.52 16.91 15.14
CA SER A 31 -14.45 17.85 15.50
C SER A 31 -14.00 18.71 14.32
N GLU A 32 -14.08 20.03 14.48
CA GLU A 32 -13.48 21.01 13.57
C GLU A 32 -12.01 21.32 13.91
N ASN A 33 -11.54 20.92 15.10
CA ASN A 33 -10.17 21.14 15.57
C ASN A 33 -9.26 19.99 15.11
N GLN A 34 -8.10 20.32 14.52
CA GLN A 34 -7.14 19.33 14.02
C GLN A 34 -6.54 18.46 15.12
N ASP A 35 -6.11 19.05 16.23
CA ASP A 35 -5.50 18.32 17.35
C ASP A 35 -6.48 17.29 17.93
N ASN A 36 -7.76 17.67 18.01
CA ASN A 36 -8.83 16.78 18.42
C ASN A 36 -9.07 15.63 17.43
N ARG A 37 -8.99 15.89 16.11
CA ARG A 37 -9.09 14.85 15.09
C ARG A 37 -7.90 13.89 15.14
N ASP A 38 -6.70 14.43 15.31
CA ASP A 38 -5.47 13.63 15.44
C ASP A 38 -5.53 12.73 16.68
N TYR A 39 -5.98 13.27 17.81
CA TYR A 39 -6.25 12.49 19.01
C TYR A 39 -7.31 11.41 18.79
N ALA A 40 -8.42 11.75 18.13
CA ALA A 40 -9.48 10.79 17.82
C ALA A 40 -8.98 9.64 16.95
N ILE A 41 -8.14 9.91 15.95
CA ILE A 41 -7.52 8.87 15.10
C ILE A 41 -6.67 7.92 15.94
N GLU A 42 -5.86 8.45 16.86
CA GLU A 42 -5.04 7.63 17.77
C GLU A 42 -5.87 6.76 18.69
N GLU A 43 -7.01 7.27 19.20
CA GLU A 43 -7.92 6.47 20.02
C GLU A 43 -8.71 5.45 19.19
N ILE A 44 -9.18 5.82 18.00
CA ILE A 44 -9.87 4.92 17.06
C ILE A 44 -9.01 3.69 16.78
N ALA A 45 -7.71 3.88 16.50
CA ALA A 45 -6.79 2.80 16.15
C ALA A 45 -6.62 1.72 17.23
N LYS A 46 -7.07 1.97 18.46
CA LYS A 46 -7.00 1.02 19.59
C LYS A 46 -8.18 0.04 19.64
N PHE A 47 -9.22 0.25 18.84
CA PHE A 47 -10.42 -0.59 18.84
C PHE A 47 -10.36 -1.64 17.72
N ASP A 48 -10.96 -2.81 18.00
CA ASP A 48 -11.16 -3.84 16.98
C ASP A 48 -12.03 -3.31 15.83
N GLY A 49 -11.67 -3.67 14.59
CA GLY A 49 -12.38 -3.21 13.38
C GLY A 49 -12.09 -1.75 12.99
N ALA A 50 -11.23 -1.04 13.73
CA ALA A 50 -10.85 0.34 13.40
C ALA A 50 -10.15 0.46 12.05
N GLY A 51 -9.38 -0.55 11.64
CA GLY A 51 -8.65 -0.56 10.38
C GLY A 51 -9.54 -0.27 9.17
N ASP A 52 -10.64 -1.02 9.02
CA ASP A 52 -11.56 -0.87 7.90
C ASP A 52 -12.18 0.53 7.86
N TYR A 53 -12.56 1.06 9.03
CA TYR A 53 -13.07 2.43 9.13
C TYR A 53 -12.02 3.45 8.68
N LEU A 54 -10.79 3.35 9.17
CA LEU A 54 -9.70 4.25 8.83
C LEU A 54 -9.35 4.20 7.32
N VAL A 55 -9.33 3.01 6.71
CA VAL A 55 -9.18 2.87 5.25
C VAL A 55 -10.34 3.54 4.51
N SER A 56 -11.57 3.38 4.99
CA SER A 56 -12.74 4.04 4.40
C SER A 56 -12.64 5.57 4.44
N CYS A 57 -12.03 6.15 5.49
CA CYS A 57 -11.74 7.58 5.58
C CYS A 57 -10.77 8.03 4.49
N ILE A 58 -9.71 7.25 4.22
CA ILE A 58 -8.78 7.55 3.13
C ILE A 58 -9.51 7.49 1.78
N LYS A 59 -10.29 6.43 1.55
CA LYS A 59 -11.01 6.20 0.29
C LYS A 59 -12.08 7.24 -0.03
N ARG A 60 -12.68 7.88 1.00
CA ARG A 60 -13.70 8.92 0.82
C ARG A 60 -13.15 10.24 0.24
N GLU A 61 -11.83 10.47 0.33
CA GLU A 61 -11.16 11.66 -0.21
C GLU A 61 -11.73 13.02 0.27
N ASN A 62 -12.43 13.02 1.40
CA ASN A 62 -13.09 14.21 1.95
C ASN A 62 -12.29 14.87 3.09
N LEU A 63 -11.13 14.31 3.44
CA LEU A 63 -10.24 14.79 4.48
C LEU A 63 -9.05 15.54 3.87
N ASP A 64 -8.51 16.48 4.64
CA ASP A 64 -7.27 17.16 4.28
C ASP A 64 -6.06 16.22 4.38
N LYS A 65 -4.94 16.60 3.73
CA LYS A 65 -3.73 15.77 3.66
C LYS A 65 -3.13 15.45 5.04
N ASN A 66 -3.25 16.34 6.03
CA ASN A 66 -2.68 16.07 7.35
C ASN A 66 -3.45 14.96 8.03
N SER A 67 -4.79 15.05 8.02
CA SER A 67 -5.68 14.01 8.55
C SER A 67 -5.46 12.66 7.84
N LEU A 68 -5.35 12.66 6.51
CA LEU A 68 -5.06 11.44 5.74
C LEU A 68 -3.70 10.83 6.08
N THR A 69 -2.66 11.65 6.24
CA THR A 69 -1.32 11.20 6.64
C THR A 69 -1.34 10.61 8.05
N LYS A 70 -2.08 11.22 8.97
CA LYS A 70 -2.23 10.73 10.35
C LYS A 70 -2.96 9.39 10.40
N ILE A 71 -4.01 9.24 9.60
CA ILE A 71 -4.73 7.96 9.44
C ILE A 71 -3.80 6.89 8.88
N ALA A 72 -3.06 7.19 7.81
CA ALA A 72 -2.10 6.25 7.25
C ALA A 72 -1.06 5.81 8.29
N ALA A 73 -0.50 6.76 9.05
CA ALA A 73 0.44 6.45 10.13
C ALA A 73 -0.19 5.59 11.24
N ALA A 74 -1.46 5.81 11.58
CA ALA A 74 -2.15 4.97 12.55
C ALA A 74 -2.33 3.54 12.04
N ILE A 75 -2.68 3.37 10.76
CA ILE A 75 -2.79 2.06 10.11
C ILE A 75 -1.42 1.37 10.04
N SER A 76 -0.35 2.06 9.62
CA SER A 76 1.01 1.49 9.53
C SER A 76 1.55 0.98 10.87
N ASN A 77 1.01 1.48 12.00
CA ASN A 77 1.40 1.03 13.35
C ASN A 77 0.50 -0.09 13.91
N MET A 78 -0.50 -0.56 13.15
CA MET A 78 -1.33 -1.69 13.55
C MET A 78 -0.52 -2.99 13.51
N ASP A 79 -0.98 -3.98 14.27
CA ASP A 79 -0.49 -5.34 14.12
C ASP A 79 -0.89 -5.87 12.72
N PRO A 80 0.07 -6.32 11.87
CA PRO A 80 -0.23 -6.84 10.54
C PRO A 80 -1.22 -8.00 10.53
N GLU A 81 -1.36 -8.76 11.63
CA GLU A 81 -2.33 -9.87 11.72
C GLU A 81 -3.78 -9.39 11.76
N ILE A 82 -4.03 -8.15 12.19
CA ILE A 82 -5.37 -7.54 12.27
C ILE A 82 -5.55 -6.35 11.31
N ALA A 83 -4.48 -5.89 10.68
CA ALA A 83 -4.51 -4.79 9.74
C ALA A 83 -5.36 -5.16 8.50
N PRO A 84 -6.12 -4.20 7.93
CA PRO A 84 -7.05 -4.45 6.82
C PRO A 84 -6.31 -4.48 5.47
N ILE A 85 -5.34 -5.39 5.29
CA ILE A 85 -4.42 -5.42 4.12
C ILE A 85 -5.17 -5.43 2.78
N GLU A 86 -6.26 -6.19 2.68
CA GLU A 86 -7.10 -6.23 1.47
C GLU A 86 -7.76 -4.88 1.18
N ALA A 87 -8.29 -4.20 2.20
CA ALA A 87 -8.89 -2.89 2.02
C ALA A 87 -7.83 -1.82 1.67
N ILE A 88 -6.61 -1.95 2.20
CA ILE A 88 -5.48 -1.06 1.86
C ILE A 88 -5.09 -1.24 0.39
N MET A 89 -5.08 -2.47 -0.13
CA MET A 89 -4.83 -2.72 -1.56
C MET A 89 -5.88 -2.09 -2.47
N GLU A 90 -7.14 -2.04 -2.03
CA GLU A 90 -8.20 -1.34 -2.77
C GLU A 90 -7.97 0.18 -2.87
N LEU A 91 -7.08 0.78 -2.05
CA LEU A 91 -6.70 2.19 -2.21
C LEU A 91 -5.88 2.43 -3.48
N LEU A 92 -5.19 1.41 -4.00
CA LEU A 92 -4.36 1.53 -5.21
C LEU A 92 -5.22 1.63 -6.48
N LYS A 93 -6.49 1.21 -6.43
CA LYS A 93 -7.48 1.36 -7.51
C LYS A 93 -8.04 2.77 -7.63
N VAL A 94 -7.87 3.61 -6.61
CA VAL A 94 -8.45 4.95 -6.57
C VAL A 94 -7.72 5.88 -7.55
N ASP A 95 -8.44 6.68 -8.34
CA ASP A 95 -7.84 7.57 -9.34
C ASP A 95 -6.87 8.61 -8.73
N ASN A 96 -7.12 9.01 -7.48
CA ASN A 96 -6.31 9.97 -6.78
C ASN A 96 -4.93 9.41 -6.43
N ALA A 97 -3.91 9.87 -7.16
CA ALA A 97 -2.51 9.48 -6.95
C ALA A 97 -2.01 9.67 -5.50
N TYR A 98 -2.51 10.66 -4.76
CA TYR A 98 -2.13 10.82 -3.35
C TYR A 98 -2.67 9.68 -2.48
N VAL A 99 -3.91 9.24 -2.71
CA VAL A 99 -4.50 8.09 -2.00
C VAL A 99 -3.77 6.80 -2.35
N ARG A 100 -3.47 6.56 -3.63
CA ARG A 100 -2.69 5.37 -4.04
C ARG A 100 -1.33 5.32 -3.36
N ASN A 101 -0.62 6.45 -3.34
CA ASN A 101 0.70 6.55 -2.71
C ASN A 101 0.61 6.35 -1.18
N LEU A 102 -0.48 6.74 -0.52
CA LEU A 102 -0.70 6.40 0.88
C LEU A 102 -0.87 4.89 1.06
N GLY A 103 -1.68 4.24 0.22
CA GLY A 103 -1.84 2.78 0.24
C GLY A 103 -0.50 2.04 0.10
N ILE A 104 0.30 2.42 -0.91
CA ILE A 104 1.65 1.89 -1.12
C ILE A 104 2.54 2.12 0.10
N SER A 105 2.52 3.33 0.68
CA SER A 105 3.33 3.64 1.87
C SER A 105 2.95 2.76 3.06
N ILE A 106 1.67 2.54 3.30
CA ILE A 106 1.18 1.69 4.39
C ILE A 106 1.64 0.25 4.18
N LEU A 107 1.48 -0.29 2.97
CA LEU A 107 1.91 -1.65 2.64
C LEU A 107 3.41 -1.83 2.81
N ARG A 108 4.21 -0.84 2.39
CA ARG A 108 5.66 -0.84 2.58
C ARG A 108 6.05 -0.81 4.05
N ASP A 109 5.35 -0.03 4.88
CA ASP A 109 5.64 0.04 6.31
C ASP A 109 5.41 -1.32 7.01
N PHE A 110 4.49 -2.15 6.50
CA PHE A 110 4.28 -3.52 7.00
C PHE A 110 5.38 -4.51 6.56
N GLY A 111 6.09 -4.23 5.46
CA GLY A 111 7.22 -5.04 4.98
C GLY A 111 6.87 -6.52 4.80
N ASP A 112 7.74 -7.41 5.26
CA ASP A 112 7.61 -8.87 5.11
C ASP A 112 6.28 -9.46 5.62
N ALA A 113 5.58 -8.76 6.53
CA ALA A 113 4.33 -9.24 7.10
C ALA A 113 3.21 -9.38 6.06
N ILE A 114 3.29 -8.66 4.93
CA ILE A 114 2.26 -8.72 3.87
C ILE A 114 2.57 -9.75 2.77
N LYS A 115 3.68 -10.49 2.84
CA LYS A 115 4.07 -11.47 1.78
C LYS A 115 2.94 -12.42 1.40
N TYR A 116 2.25 -12.97 2.40
CA TYR A 116 1.10 -13.87 2.17
C TYR A 116 0.02 -13.21 1.30
N TYR A 117 -0.29 -11.95 1.59
CA TYR A 117 -1.30 -11.20 0.86
C TYR A 117 -0.82 -10.88 -0.56
N ILE A 118 0.45 -10.54 -0.75
CA ILE A 118 1.01 -10.30 -2.08
C ILE A 118 0.85 -11.52 -2.97
N VAL A 119 1.24 -12.71 -2.49
CA VAL A 119 1.01 -13.96 -3.23
C VAL A 119 -0.46 -14.16 -3.54
N LYS A 120 -1.33 -13.95 -2.55
CA LYS A 120 -2.79 -14.06 -2.73
C LYS A 120 -3.32 -13.13 -3.84
N PHE A 121 -2.80 -11.90 -3.94
CA PHE A 121 -3.22 -10.97 -4.99
C PHE A 121 -2.65 -11.35 -6.36
N LEU A 122 -1.40 -11.80 -6.44
CA LEU A 122 -0.77 -12.24 -7.69
C LEU A 122 -1.53 -13.41 -8.34
N ILE A 123 -2.08 -14.33 -7.55
CA ILE A 123 -2.85 -15.48 -8.06
C ILE A 123 -4.36 -15.22 -8.15
N GLY A 124 -4.81 -13.99 -7.85
CA GLY A 124 -6.22 -13.62 -7.81
C GLY A 124 -6.81 -13.30 -9.19
N ASP A 125 -8.13 -13.38 -9.31
CA ASP A 125 -8.85 -13.11 -10.58
C ASP A 125 -8.84 -11.63 -10.99
N ASP A 126 -8.68 -10.71 -10.03
CA ASP A 126 -8.70 -9.27 -10.27
C ASP A 126 -7.39 -8.79 -10.90
N ARG A 127 -7.46 -8.51 -12.20
CA ARG A 127 -6.35 -7.99 -13.02
C ARG A 127 -5.64 -6.79 -12.39
N ASP A 128 -6.40 -5.83 -11.86
CA ASP A 128 -5.81 -4.60 -11.34
C ASP A 128 -5.07 -4.90 -10.03
N LEU A 129 -5.62 -5.77 -9.17
CA LEU A 129 -4.92 -6.24 -7.97
C LEU A 129 -3.62 -6.98 -8.29
N ARG A 130 -3.56 -7.76 -9.38
CA ARG A 130 -2.31 -8.39 -9.83
C ARG A 130 -1.27 -7.34 -10.21
N ILE A 131 -1.64 -6.34 -11.01
CA ILE A 131 -0.75 -5.21 -11.37
C ILE A 131 -0.25 -4.49 -10.11
N PHE A 132 -1.15 -4.22 -9.16
CA PHE A 132 -0.76 -3.55 -7.91
C PHE A 132 0.14 -4.40 -7.04
N ALA A 133 -0.07 -5.71 -6.98
CA ALA A 133 0.82 -6.60 -6.26
C ALA A 133 2.24 -6.56 -6.85
N ILE A 134 2.39 -6.54 -8.18
CA ILE A 134 3.69 -6.39 -8.85
C ILE A 134 4.34 -5.04 -8.48
N ASN A 135 3.58 -3.94 -8.53
CA ASN A 135 4.11 -2.63 -8.13
C ASN A 135 4.59 -2.61 -6.69
N VAL A 136 3.85 -3.27 -5.77
CA VAL A 136 4.25 -3.39 -4.37
C VAL A 136 5.50 -4.26 -4.21
N LEU A 137 5.69 -5.32 -5.01
CA LEU A 137 6.95 -6.07 -5.02
C LEU A 137 8.14 -5.14 -5.31
N GLY A 138 7.99 -4.24 -6.29
CA GLY A 138 9.00 -3.23 -6.65
C GLY A 138 9.32 -2.21 -5.55
N ASP A 139 8.32 -1.83 -4.74
CA ASP A 139 8.49 -0.83 -3.69
C ASP A 139 8.96 -1.41 -2.34
N VAL A 140 8.68 -2.69 -2.07
CA VAL A 140 9.00 -3.36 -0.79
C VAL A 140 10.26 -4.24 -0.88
N ASP A 141 10.62 -4.69 -2.09
CA ASP A 141 11.83 -5.46 -2.38
C ASP A 141 11.98 -6.72 -1.52
N PHE A 142 11.00 -7.62 -1.61
CA PHE A 142 11.09 -8.94 -0.97
C PHE A 142 12.19 -9.78 -1.60
N ALA A 143 12.92 -10.55 -0.78
CA ALA A 143 13.96 -11.45 -1.27
C ALA A 143 13.43 -12.48 -2.30
N GLU A 144 12.16 -12.84 -2.19
CA GLU A 144 11.47 -13.79 -3.05
C GLU A 144 10.72 -13.12 -4.23
N SER A 145 10.82 -11.80 -4.42
CA SER A 145 10.11 -11.06 -5.48
C SER A 145 10.34 -11.68 -6.85
N ARG A 146 11.58 -12.06 -7.17
CA ARG A 146 11.92 -12.70 -8.46
C ARG A 146 11.16 -14.01 -8.65
N ASP A 147 11.21 -14.89 -7.65
CA ASP A 147 10.56 -16.19 -7.73
C ASP A 147 9.03 -16.05 -7.89
N MET A 148 8.43 -15.09 -7.19
CA MET A 148 7.00 -14.77 -7.35
C MET A 148 6.64 -14.29 -8.77
N LEU A 149 7.50 -13.47 -9.40
CA LEU A 149 7.27 -13.01 -10.77
C LEU A 149 7.49 -14.12 -11.80
N VAL A 150 8.49 -14.99 -11.57
CA VAL A 150 8.71 -16.16 -12.42
C VAL A 150 7.47 -17.05 -12.40
N GLU A 151 6.97 -17.41 -11.21
CA GLU A 151 5.74 -18.21 -11.07
C GLU A 151 4.54 -17.55 -11.77
N LEU A 152 4.33 -16.24 -11.57
CA LEU A 152 3.27 -15.49 -12.25
C LEU A 152 3.40 -15.57 -13.79
N LEU A 153 4.60 -15.38 -14.32
CA LEU A 153 4.83 -15.32 -15.76
C LEU A 153 4.73 -16.70 -16.44
N GLU A 154 4.79 -17.79 -15.70
CA GLU A 154 4.62 -19.14 -16.27
C GLU A 154 3.26 -19.32 -16.93
N ASP A 155 2.19 -18.75 -16.38
CA ASP A 155 0.80 -18.95 -16.83
C ASP A 155 -0.04 -17.68 -16.97
N GLU A 156 0.49 -16.48 -16.71
CA GLU A 156 -0.28 -15.24 -16.89
C GLU A 156 -0.76 -15.05 -18.35
N GLU A 157 -2.06 -14.76 -18.47
CA GLU A 157 -2.78 -14.56 -19.74
C GLU A 157 -3.12 -13.09 -20.01
N ASP A 158 -3.14 -12.23 -18.99
CA ASP A 158 -3.33 -10.79 -19.18
C ASP A 158 -2.02 -10.12 -19.56
N ILE A 159 -1.99 -9.57 -20.76
CA ILE A 159 -0.82 -8.92 -21.33
C ILE A 159 -0.32 -7.71 -20.52
N ASN A 160 -1.20 -7.00 -19.81
CA ASN A 160 -0.78 -5.83 -19.03
C ASN A 160 -0.16 -6.26 -17.72
N VAL A 161 -0.70 -7.30 -17.08
CA VAL A 161 -0.11 -7.91 -15.90
C VAL A 161 1.26 -8.48 -16.26
N ALA A 162 1.33 -9.29 -17.32
CA ALA A 162 2.58 -9.90 -17.77
C ALA A 162 3.65 -8.84 -18.11
N MET A 163 3.29 -7.78 -18.83
CA MET A 163 4.28 -6.75 -19.21
C MET A 163 4.71 -5.87 -18.03
N THR A 164 3.84 -5.67 -17.03
CA THR A 164 4.23 -5.03 -15.77
C THR A 164 5.24 -5.90 -15.00
N ALA A 165 5.05 -7.22 -14.99
CA ALA A 165 6.00 -8.17 -14.41
C ALA A 165 7.31 -8.21 -15.20
N VAL A 166 7.26 -8.17 -16.54
CA VAL A 166 8.46 -8.12 -17.40
C VAL A 166 9.29 -6.86 -17.14
N ASP A 167 8.64 -5.69 -17.00
CA ASP A 167 9.34 -4.44 -16.70
C ASP A 167 10.14 -4.58 -15.39
N TYR A 168 9.53 -5.15 -14.35
CA TYR A 168 10.22 -5.34 -13.07
C TYR A 168 11.27 -6.48 -13.11
N MET A 169 11.02 -7.56 -13.87
CA MET A 169 12.02 -8.60 -14.16
C MET A 169 13.26 -8.05 -14.88
N GLY A 170 13.15 -6.94 -15.61
CA GLY A 170 14.32 -6.26 -16.16
C GLY A 170 15.29 -5.76 -15.09
N GLU A 171 14.79 -5.43 -13.89
CA GLU A 171 15.60 -4.92 -12.78
C GLU A 171 16.13 -6.02 -11.86
N ILE A 172 15.33 -7.07 -11.61
CA ILE A 172 15.65 -8.12 -10.62
C ILE A 172 15.91 -9.50 -11.23
N GLY A 173 15.66 -9.67 -12.53
CA GLY A 173 15.83 -10.95 -13.21
C GLY A 173 17.31 -11.33 -13.41
N GLU A 174 17.52 -12.62 -13.62
CA GLU A 174 18.83 -13.23 -13.86
C GLU A 174 18.89 -13.88 -15.25
N GLU A 175 20.07 -14.27 -15.71
CA GLU A 175 20.24 -14.87 -17.05
C GLU A 175 19.38 -16.12 -17.25
N GLU A 176 19.08 -16.85 -16.18
CA GLU A 176 18.24 -18.05 -16.18
C GLU A 176 16.77 -17.75 -16.56
N ASP A 177 16.30 -16.51 -16.38
CA ASP A 177 14.92 -16.10 -16.68
C ASP A 177 14.69 -15.77 -18.15
N ILE A 178 15.77 -15.63 -18.94
CA ILE A 178 15.70 -15.17 -20.33
C ILE A 178 14.82 -16.09 -21.17
N GLU A 179 14.89 -17.41 -20.96
CA GLU A 179 14.08 -18.36 -21.73
C GLU A 179 12.57 -18.17 -21.46
N LEU A 180 12.21 -17.95 -20.20
CA LEU A 180 10.83 -17.63 -19.81
C LEU A 180 10.38 -16.32 -20.46
N LEU A 181 11.18 -15.25 -20.36
CA LEU A 181 10.86 -13.96 -20.95
C LEU A 181 10.68 -14.04 -22.48
N GLU A 182 11.57 -14.74 -23.19
CA GLU A 182 11.46 -14.98 -24.64
C GLU A 182 10.18 -15.74 -25.00
N SER A 183 9.74 -16.67 -24.16
CA SER A 183 8.50 -17.43 -24.40
C SER A 183 7.25 -16.54 -24.47
N LEU A 184 7.26 -15.39 -23.76
CA LEU A 184 6.15 -14.45 -23.71
C LEU A 184 5.88 -13.79 -25.08
N LYS A 185 6.92 -13.58 -25.90
CA LYS A 185 6.74 -13.06 -27.27
C LYS A 185 5.88 -13.98 -28.13
N SER A 186 6.05 -15.28 -27.95
CA SER A 186 5.25 -16.29 -28.66
C SER A 186 3.84 -16.39 -28.09
N ARG A 187 3.70 -16.27 -26.76
CA ARG A 187 2.40 -16.30 -26.06
C ARG A 187 1.51 -15.13 -26.48
N PHE A 188 2.05 -13.92 -26.50
CA PHE A 188 1.33 -12.69 -26.85
C PHE A 188 1.61 -12.25 -28.30
N ASN A 189 1.65 -13.22 -29.22
CA ASN A 189 1.98 -12.96 -30.62
C ASN A 189 0.99 -11.96 -31.25
N GLY A 190 1.52 -10.98 -31.99
CA GLY A 190 0.75 -9.93 -32.66
C GLY A 190 0.68 -8.60 -31.88
N GLU A 191 1.20 -8.57 -30.66
CA GLU A 191 1.24 -7.39 -29.81
C GLU A 191 2.60 -6.72 -29.91
N PHE A 192 2.69 -5.69 -30.74
CA PHE A 192 3.95 -5.05 -31.13
C PHE A 192 4.82 -4.58 -29.96
N TYR A 193 4.21 -4.25 -28.83
CA TYR A 193 4.93 -3.73 -27.67
C TYR A 193 5.56 -4.83 -26.81
N VAL A 194 5.09 -6.08 -26.92
CA VAL A 194 5.62 -7.21 -26.13
C VAL A 194 7.06 -7.50 -26.51
N GLU A 195 7.37 -7.55 -27.81
CA GLU A 195 8.75 -7.75 -28.27
C GLU A 195 9.68 -6.68 -27.70
N PHE A 196 9.25 -5.41 -27.73
CA PHE A 196 10.03 -4.29 -27.21
C PHE A 196 10.26 -4.39 -25.70
N ALA A 197 9.22 -4.67 -24.92
CA ALA A 197 9.32 -4.77 -23.46
C ALA A 197 10.23 -5.95 -23.06
N VAL A 198 10.00 -7.12 -23.65
CA VAL A 198 10.82 -8.33 -23.38
C VAL A 198 12.28 -8.12 -23.79
N ASP A 199 12.54 -7.57 -24.98
CA ASP A 199 13.91 -7.26 -25.41
C ASP A 199 14.59 -6.24 -24.48
N GLY A 200 13.83 -5.26 -23.99
CA GLY A 200 14.28 -4.28 -23.01
C GLY A 200 14.72 -4.95 -21.70
N ALA A 201 13.87 -5.79 -21.12
CA ALA A 201 14.15 -6.52 -19.90
C ALA A 201 15.38 -7.45 -20.05
N ILE A 202 15.44 -8.26 -21.13
CA ILE A 202 16.57 -9.15 -21.40
C ILE A 202 17.87 -8.37 -21.56
N LYS A 203 17.83 -7.18 -22.18
CA LYS A 203 19.00 -6.33 -22.30
C LYS A 203 19.48 -5.85 -20.94
N MET A 204 18.58 -5.46 -20.04
CA MET A 204 18.94 -5.04 -18.68
C MET A 204 19.59 -6.18 -17.89
N ILE A 205 19.04 -7.39 -17.99
CA ILE A 205 19.60 -8.60 -17.35
C ILE A 205 21.03 -8.90 -17.83
N LYS A 206 21.32 -8.73 -19.12
CA LYS A 206 22.64 -9.03 -19.71
C LYS A 206 23.73 -7.98 -19.43
N GLY A 207 23.35 -6.75 -19.08
CA GLY A 207 24.27 -5.61 -18.93
C GLY A 207 24.60 -4.88 -20.24
#